data_AF-A0A7S0LVF1-F1
#
_entry.id   AF-A0A7S0LVF1-F1
#
_cell.length_a   1.000
_cell.length_b   1.000
_cell.length_c   1.000
_cell.angle_alpha   90.00
_cell.angle_beta   90.00
_cell.angle_gamma   90.00
#
_symmetry.space_group_name_H-M   'P 1'
#
loop_
_entity.id
_entity.type
_entity.pdbx_description
1 polymer ?
#
loop_
_entity_poly.entity_id
_entity_poly.type
_entity_poly.pdbx_seq_one_letter_code
_entity_poly.pdbx_strand_id
1 'polypeptide(L)'
;SLGLDEQAKNARKLCMEIEQQLQRAASSGVQECSLILNESKSKLDTVKCLLSNMEQLVMNEGAAKRDIWRQKVKNLSDEYQSLYKSWEKDARRAGLKIQEEESRRALLSRPGSGDLSASSSEPSAVDVEAQMAL
;
A
#
# COMPACT_ATOMS: atom_id res chain seq x y z
N SER A 1 22.08 -14.05 -21.04
CA SER A 1 21.51 -14.30 -19.71
C SER A 1 22.53 -13.92 -18.65
N LEU A 2 22.12 -13.31 -17.53
CA LEU A 2 23.02 -12.99 -16.41
C LEU A 2 23.44 -14.29 -15.70
N GLY A 3 24.70 -14.39 -15.27
CA GLY A 3 25.20 -15.54 -14.49
C GLY A 3 24.69 -15.57 -13.05
N LEU A 4 24.82 -16.73 -12.38
CA LEU A 4 24.36 -16.93 -10.99
C LEU A 4 24.89 -15.89 -10.00
N ASP A 5 26.18 -15.55 -10.08
CA ASP A 5 26.80 -14.55 -9.22
C ASP A 5 26.17 -13.17 -9.38
N GLU A 6 25.90 -12.77 -10.62
CA GLU A 6 25.33 -11.46 -10.91
C GLU A 6 23.86 -11.39 -10.49
N GLN A 7 23.09 -12.45 -10.71
CA GLN A 7 21.72 -12.54 -10.21
C GLN A 7 21.67 -12.52 -8.67
N ALA A 8 22.58 -13.22 -7.99
CA ALA A 8 22.66 -13.23 -6.53
C ALA A 8 23.00 -11.85 -5.96
N LYS A 9 23.94 -11.13 -6.57
CA LYS A 9 24.29 -9.76 -6.17
C LYS A 9 23.11 -8.80 -6.36
N ASN A 10 22.44 -8.89 -7.50
CA ASN A 10 21.29 -8.04 -7.80
C ASN A 10 20.11 -8.34 -6.85
N ALA A 11 19.82 -9.62 -6.58
CA ALA A 11 18.81 -10.01 -5.60
C ALA A 11 19.16 -9.46 -4.20
N ARG A 12 20.41 -9.61 -3.75
CA ARG A 12 20.84 -9.10 -2.43
C ARG A 12 20.70 -7.58 -2.33
N LYS A 13 21.13 -6.86 -3.36
CA LYS A 13 21.01 -5.39 -3.42
C LYS A 13 19.55 -4.96 -3.32
N LEU A 14 18.67 -5.60 -4.09
CA LEU A 14 17.23 -5.32 -4.04
C LEU A 14 16.64 -5.64 -2.65
N CYS A 15 17.03 -6.75 -2.01
CA CYS A 15 16.59 -7.06 -0.64
C CYS A 15 16.95 -5.94 0.34
N MET A 16 18.18 -5.42 0.29
CA MET A 16 18.62 -4.32 1.14
C MET A 16 17.83 -3.02 0.87
N GLU A 17 17.58 -2.70 -0.40
CA GLU A 17 16.77 -1.54 -0.77
C GLU A 17 15.33 -1.67 -0.27
N ILE A 18 14.72 -2.86 -0.43
CA ILE A 18 13.37 -3.14 0.07
C ILE A 18 13.32 -2.99 1.58
N GLU A 19 14.30 -3.52 2.32
CA GLU A 19 14.35 -3.39 3.77
C GLU A 19 14.38 -1.93 4.22
N GLN A 20 15.23 -1.11 3.61
CA GLN A 20 15.30 0.33 3.89
C GLN A 20 14.01 1.06 3.54
N GLN A 21 13.37 0.68 2.42
CA GLN A 21 12.08 1.23 2.02
C GLN A 21 10.97 0.90 3.03
N LEU A 22 10.88 -0.35 3.48
CA LEU A 22 9.90 -0.76 4.48
C LEU A 22 10.11 -0.04 5.82
N GLN A 23 11.36 0.13 6.25
CA GLN A 23 11.70 0.94 7.44
C GLN A 23 11.24 2.39 7.29
N ARG A 24 11.46 3.02 6.13
CA ARG A 24 10.99 4.39 5.86
C ARG A 24 9.45 4.46 5.87
N ALA A 25 8.79 3.52 5.19
CA ALA A 25 7.34 3.46 5.09
C ALA A 25 6.63 3.43 6.46
N ALA A 26 7.24 2.80 7.46
CA ALA A 26 6.71 2.76 8.82
C ALA A 26 6.61 4.13 9.50
N SER A 27 7.46 5.09 9.10
CA SER A 27 7.51 6.46 9.63
C SER A 27 6.90 7.52 8.71
N SER A 28 6.52 7.15 7.49
CA SER A 28 5.98 8.06 6.48
C SER A 28 4.48 8.33 6.65
N GLY A 29 4.01 9.46 6.10
CA GLY A 29 2.59 9.76 5.97
C GLY A 29 1.87 8.79 5.02
N VAL A 30 0.54 8.72 5.09
CA VAL A 30 -0.27 7.71 4.37
C VAL A 30 0.01 7.65 2.86
N GLN A 31 0.10 8.81 2.20
CA GLN A 31 0.36 8.90 0.76
C GLN A 31 1.76 8.40 0.39
N GLU A 32 2.79 8.88 1.09
CA GLU A 32 4.18 8.47 0.84
C GLU A 32 4.38 6.98 1.19
N CYS A 33 3.82 6.51 2.29
CA CYS A 33 3.81 5.10 2.68
C CYS A 33 3.25 4.22 1.55
N SER A 34 2.13 4.63 0.94
CA SER A 34 1.51 3.89 -0.17
C SER A 34 2.40 3.82 -1.40
N LEU A 35 3.07 4.93 -1.76
CA LEU A 35 4.02 4.97 -2.88
C LEU A 35 5.22 4.05 -2.62
N ILE A 36 5.81 4.12 -1.42
CA ILE A 36 6.94 3.28 -1.04
C ILE A 36 6.55 1.80 -1.11
N LEU A 37 5.38 1.43 -0.57
CA LEU A 37 4.92 0.04 -0.59
C LEU A 37 4.68 -0.49 -2.00
N ASN A 38 4.16 0.33 -2.92
CA ASN A 38 4.01 -0.05 -4.32
C ASN A 38 5.37 -0.27 -5.00
N GLU A 39 6.33 0.61 -4.75
CA GLU A 39 7.68 0.48 -5.29
C GLU A 39 8.40 -0.76 -4.74
N SER A 40 8.28 -1.00 -3.42
CA SER A 40 8.82 -2.19 -2.76
C SER A 40 8.20 -3.46 -3.32
N LYS A 41 6.90 -3.45 -3.67
CA LYS A 41 6.24 -4.61 -4.29
C LYS A 41 6.84 -4.94 -5.66
N SER A 42 7.10 -3.92 -6.49
CA SER A 42 7.75 -4.11 -7.79
C SER A 42 9.16 -4.70 -7.64
N LYS A 43 9.92 -4.26 -6.63
CA LYS A 43 11.24 -4.83 -6.33
C LYS A 43 11.14 -6.27 -5.82
N LEU A 44 10.19 -6.57 -4.93
CA LEU A 44 9.92 -7.94 -4.46
C LEU A 44 9.61 -8.89 -5.63
N ASP A 45 8.80 -8.44 -6.59
CA ASP A 45 8.49 -9.26 -7.77
C ASP A 45 9.73 -9.48 -8.65
N THR A 46 10.61 -8.49 -8.74
CA THR A 46 11.91 -8.64 -9.42
C THR A 46 12.81 -9.65 -8.71
N VAL A 47 12.91 -9.59 -7.37
CA VAL A 47 13.67 -10.56 -6.56
C VAL A 47 13.11 -11.97 -6.75
N LYS A 48 11.79 -12.14 -6.76
CA LYS A 48 11.15 -13.43 -7.01
C LYS A 48 11.53 -14.02 -8.37
N CYS A 49 11.54 -13.19 -9.42
CA CYS A 49 11.98 -13.60 -10.75
C CYS A 49 13.46 -13.99 -10.77
N LEU A 50 14.33 -13.22 -10.11
CA LEU A 50 15.76 -13.56 -9.99
C LEU A 50 15.96 -14.89 -9.27
N LEU A 51 15.27 -15.12 -8.15
CA LEU A 51 15.34 -16.39 -7.42
C LEU A 51 14.92 -17.58 -8.29
N SER A 52 13.82 -17.47 -9.03
CA SER A 52 13.36 -18.53 -9.92
C SER A 52 14.38 -18.82 -11.04
N ASN A 53 14.98 -17.78 -11.63
CA ASN A 53 16.03 -17.94 -12.62
C ASN A 53 17.29 -18.58 -12.03
N MET A 54 17.67 -18.19 -10.81
CA MET A 54 18.81 -18.78 -10.11
C MET A 54 18.57 -20.27 -9.86
N GLU A 55 17.40 -20.67 -9.36
CA GLU A 55 17.04 -22.08 -9.14
C GLU A 55 17.23 -22.93 -10.39
N GLN A 56 16.81 -22.43 -11.56
CA GLN A 56 17.02 -23.10 -12.84
C GLN A 56 18.51 -23.21 -13.20
N LEU A 57 19.27 -22.13 -13.02
CA LEU A 57 20.71 -22.12 -13.31
C LEU A 57 21.51 -23.05 -12.39
N VAL A 58 21.12 -23.17 -11.11
CA VAL A 58 21.75 -24.10 -10.16
C VAL A 58 21.66 -25.55 -10.63
N MET A 59 20.59 -25.94 -11.33
CA MET A 59 20.47 -27.31 -11.85
C MET A 59 21.53 -27.64 -12.90
N ASN A 60 22.04 -26.63 -13.60
CA ASN A 60 23.07 -26.76 -14.63
C ASN A 60 24.50 -26.71 -14.08
N GLU A 61 24.68 -26.41 -12.78
CA GLU A 61 25.99 -26.39 -12.14
C GLU A 61 26.52 -27.81 -11.87
N GLY A 62 27.84 -27.94 -11.88
CA GLY A 62 28.53 -29.16 -11.48
C GLY A 62 28.28 -29.49 -10.00
N ALA A 63 28.29 -30.77 -9.65
CA ALA A 63 27.90 -31.26 -8.32
C ALA A 63 28.57 -30.52 -7.16
N ALA A 64 29.88 -30.25 -7.26
CA ALA A 64 30.64 -29.56 -6.22
C ALA A 64 30.17 -28.12 -5.93
N LYS A 65 29.71 -27.37 -6.95
CA LYS A 65 29.23 -25.99 -6.79
C LYS A 65 27.73 -25.91 -6.55
N ARG A 66 26.99 -26.95 -6.98
CA ARG A 66 25.53 -26.99 -6.90
C ARG A 66 25.03 -26.83 -5.47
N ASP A 67 25.60 -27.56 -4.52
CA ASP A 67 25.13 -27.51 -3.13
C ASP A 67 25.41 -26.16 -2.47
N ILE A 68 26.56 -25.56 -2.77
CA ILE A 68 26.90 -24.19 -2.35
C ILE A 68 25.85 -23.21 -2.89
N TRP A 69 25.51 -23.33 -4.17
CA TRP A 69 24.52 -22.46 -4.79
C TRP A 69 23.10 -22.70 -4.27
N ARG A 70 22.68 -23.95 -4.05
CA ARG A 70 21.39 -24.25 -3.41
C ARG A 70 21.28 -23.58 -2.06
N GLN A 71 22.33 -23.64 -1.24
CA GLN A 71 22.32 -22.99 0.07
C GLN A 71 22.23 -21.46 -0.05
N LYS A 72 22.97 -20.85 -0.99
CA LYS A 72 22.88 -19.40 -1.25
C LYS A 72 21.49 -18.98 -1.71
N VAL A 73 20.91 -19.69 -2.68
CA VAL A 73 19.55 -19.45 -3.19
C VAL A 73 18.54 -19.59 -2.06
N LYS A 74 18.66 -20.64 -1.23
CA LYS A 74 17.79 -20.84 -0.06
C LYS A 74 17.87 -19.65 0.90
N ASN A 75 19.06 -19.19 1.25
CA ASN A 75 19.22 -18.04 2.15
C ASN A 75 18.57 -16.76 1.59
N LEU A 76 18.73 -16.50 0.29
CA LEU A 76 18.07 -15.37 -0.38
C LEU A 76 16.55 -15.54 -0.44
N SER A 77 16.06 -16.77 -0.63
CA SER A 77 14.63 -17.08 -0.62
C SER A 77 14.02 -16.88 0.77
N ASP A 78 14.71 -17.31 1.83
CA ASP A 78 14.30 -17.08 3.22
C ASP A 78 14.26 -15.57 3.54
N GLU A 79 15.25 -14.79 3.09
CA GLU A 79 15.29 -13.32 3.21
C GLU A 79 14.12 -12.66 2.44
N TYR A 80 13.87 -13.08 1.20
CA TYR A 80 12.73 -12.62 0.40
C TYR A 80 11.40 -12.88 1.10
N GLN A 81 11.19 -14.08 1.65
CA GLN A 81 9.94 -14.43 2.36
C GLN A 81 9.73 -13.56 3.61
N SER A 82 10.81 -13.27 4.34
CA SER A 82 10.76 -12.36 5.49
C SER A 82 10.35 -10.94 5.09
N LEU A 83 10.96 -10.41 4.03
CA LEU A 83 10.65 -9.08 3.49
C LEU A 83 9.21 -9.03 2.94
N TYR A 84 8.77 -10.06 2.23
CA TYR A 84 7.42 -10.13 1.69
C TYR A 84 6.36 -10.10 2.80
N LYS A 85 6.54 -10.88 3.87
CA LYS A 85 5.64 -10.84 5.04
C LYS A 85 5.62 -9.47 5.73
N SER A 86 6.78 -8.81 5.80
CA SER A 86 6.88 -7.45 6.37
C SER A 86 6.12 -6.45 5.50
N TRP A 87 6.31 -6.52 4.18
CA TRP A 87 5.55 -5.72 3.22
C TRP A 87 4.04 -5.96 3.31
N GLU A 88 3.57 -7.22 3.39
CA GLU A 88 2.14 -7.53 3.50
C GLU A 88 1.52 -6.93 4.77
N LYS A 89 2.26 -7.00 5.87
CA LYS A 89 1.84 -6.42 7.16
C LYS A 89 1.70 -4.90 7.06
N ASP A 90 2.66 -4.23 6.44
CA ASP A 90 2.63 -2.76 6.32
C ASP A 90 1.62 -2.30 5.26
N ALA A 91 1.43 -3.05 4.16
CA ALA A 91 0.36 -2.81 3.19
C ALA A 91 -1.03 -2.91 3.82
N ARG A 92 -1.27 -3.91 4.67
CA ARG A 92 -2.53 -4.03 5.40
C ARG A 92 -2.77 -2.84 6.34
N ARG A 93 -1.74 -2.42 7.08
CA ARG A 93 -1.80 -1.25 7.96
C ARG A 93 -2.07 0.04 7.19
N ALA A 94 -1.40 0.23 6.06
CA ALA A 94 -1.60 1.39 5.20
C ALA A 94 -3.04 1.42 4.65
N GLY A 95 -3.56 0.27 4.20
CA GLY A 95 -4.95 0.15 3.74
C GLY A 95 -5.98 0.56 4.79
N LEU A 96 -5.80 0.13 6.04
CA LEU A 96 -6.68 0.54 7.15
C LEU A 96 -6.61 2.06 7.40
N LYS A 97 -5.41 2.66 7.39
CA LYS A 97 -5.24 4.11 7.57
C LYS A 97 -5.85 4.93 6.44
N ILE A 98 -5.78 4.45 5.19
CA ILE A 98 -6.43 5.10 4.05
C ILE A 98 -7.94 5.12 4.25
N GLN A 99 -8.53 3.98 4.61
CA GLN A 99 -9.96 3.85 4.85
C GLN A 99 -10.45 4.76 6.00
N GLU A 100 -9.67 4.87 7.08
CA GLU A 100 -9.97 5.79 8.18
C GLU A 100 -9.95 7.27 7.73
N GLU A 101 -8.93 7.66 6.96
CA GLU A 101 -8.80 9.03 6.44
C GLU A 101 -9.91 9.38 5.44
N GLU A 102 -10.30 8.44 4.57
CA GLU A 102 -11.45 8.60 3.67
C GLU A 102 -12.77 8.73 4.44
N SER A 103 -12.97 7.90 5.47
CA SER A 103 -14.16 7.98 6.33
C SER A 103 -14.24 9.32 7.06
N ARG A 104 -13.10 9.79 7.59
CA ARG A 104 -12.99 11.11 8.24
C ARG A 104 -13.31 12.24 7.26
N ARG A 105 -12.78 12.17 6.03
CA ARG A 105 -13.08 13.15 4.98
C ARG A 105 -14.55 13.13 4.59
N ALA A 106 -15.18 11.97 4.45
CA ALA A 106 -16.59 11.85 4.13
C ALA A 106 -17.49 12.50 5.21
N LEU A 107 -17.15 12.32 6.49
CA LEU A 107 -17.85 12.99 7.60
C LEU A 107 -17.72 14.51 7.56
N LEU A 108 -16.55 15.02 7.20
CA LEU A 108 -16.27 16.46 7.08
C LEU A 108 -16.85 17.09 5.80
N SER A 109 -17.05 16.28 4.76
CA SER A 109 -17.58 16.72 3.46
C SER A 109 -19.11 16.75 3.44
N ARG A 110 -19.77 16.27 4.49
CA ARG A 110 -21.23 16.31 4.59
C ARG A 110 -21.65 17.78 4.74
N PRO A 111 -22.38 18.36 3.77
CA PRO A 111 -22.94 19.70 3.93
C PRO A 111 -23.82 19.69 5.17
N GLY A 112 -23.71 20.75 5.98
CA GLY A 112 -24.47 20.91 7.21
C GLY A 112 -25.92 20.47 7.03
N SER A 113 -26.28 19.36 7.65
CA SER A 113 -27.67 19.06 7.96
C SER A 113 -28.06 19.99 9.10
N GLY A 114 -28.37 21.24 8.77
CA GLY A 114 -28.76 22.25 9.75
C GLY A 114 -28.47 23.68 9.29
N ASP A 115 -29.35 24.24 8.48
CA ASP A 115 -30.00 25.51 8.83
C ASP A 115 -31.34 25.63 8.10
N LEU A 116 -32.33 24.92 8.67
CA LEU A 116 -33.69 25.45 8.70
C LEU A 116 -33.68 26.54 9.77
N SER A 117 -34.02 27.77 9.38
CA SER A 117 -34.26 28.97 10.22
C SER A 117 -33.15 30.02 10.21
N ALA A 118 -33.09 30.82 9.14
CA ALA A 118 -32.96 32.27 9.29
C ALA A 118 -33.29 33.01 7.98
N SER A 119 -34.22 33.96 8.09
CA SER A 119 -34.47 35.09 7.19
C SER A 119 -35.45 34.87 6.02
N SER A 120 -36.68 35.39 6.12
CA SER A 120 -36.93 36.79 5.74
C SER A 120 -38.42 37.20 5.85
N SER A 121 -38.61 38.43 6.36
CA SER A 121 -39.67 39.39 5.99
C SER A 121 -41.10 39.26 6.57
N GLU A 122 -41.32 40.12 7.57
CA GLU A 122 -42.49 40.99 7.90
C GLU A 122 -43.93 40.74 7.38
N PRO A 123 -44.95 41.19 8.15
CA PRO A 123 -46.36 41.02 7.85
C PRO A 123 -46.85 42.10 6.86
N SER A 124 -47.61 41.69 5.83
CA SER A 124 -48.37 42.63 5.00
C SER A 124 -49.80 42.12 4.83
N ALA A 125 -50.73 42.95 5.28
CA ALA A 125 -52.16 42.75 5.28
C ALA A 125 -52.76 42.72 3.86
N VAL A 126 -53.79 41.91 3.65
CA VAL A 126 -55.05 42.31 2.98
C VAL A 126 -56.16 41.28 3.22
N ASP A 127 -57.33 41.82 3.58
CA ASP A 127 -58.66 41.23 3.76
C ASP A 127 -59.09 40.19 2.70
N VAL A 128 -59.77 39.14 3.17
CA VAL A 128 -61.00 38.63 2.54
C VAL A 128 -61.98 38.20 3.65
N GLU A 129 -62.78 39.15 4.09
CA GLU A 129 -64.04 38.96 4.79
C GLU A 129 -65.02 38.22 3.86
N ALA A 130 -65.32 36.94 4.12
CA ALA A 130 -66.54 36.28 3.63
C ALA A 130 -66.80 34.95 4.35
N GLN A 131 -68.01 34.86 4.92
CA GLN A 131 -68.75 33.65 5.30
C GLN A 131 -68.40 32.99 6.63
N MET A 132 -69.12 33.39 7.68
CA MET A 132 -70.08 32.50 8.37
C MET A 132 -70.69 33.21 9.59
N ALA A 133 -71.92 33.69 9.45
CA ALA A 133 -72.88 33.76 10.55
C ALA A 133 -74.30 33.81 9.97
N LEU A 134 -75.02 32.73 10.25
CA LEU A 134 -76.48 32.60 10.20
C LEU A 134 -77.13 33.52 11.24
#